data_AF-A0A0T5VQ71-F1
#
_entry.id   AF-A0A0T5VQ71-F1
#
_cell.length_a   1.000
_cell.length_b   1.000
_cell.length_c   1.000
_cell.angle_alpha   90.00
_cell.angle_beta   90.00
_cell.angle_gamma   90.00
#
_symmetry.space_group_name_H-M   'P 1'
#
loop_
_entity.id
_entity.type
_entity.pdbx_description
1 polymer ?
#
loop_
_entity_poly.entity_id
_entity_poly.type
_entity_poly.pdbx_seq_one_letter_code
_entity_poly.pdbx_strand_id
1 'polypeptide(L)'
;MAEMMICYDFNFNVDVKKRNGKTYKRHLIKGLGLNFNSALWDIYFKLKKRKTEIITINNVIPCRVAFAYRGEETLKIQLADYPPEIPTDFSEALKNLPQKPAP
;
A
#
# COMPACT_ATOMS: atom_id res chain seq x y z
N MET A 1 -27.77 2.49 -8.05
CA MET A 1 -26.99 1.38 -8.62
C MET A 1 -25.94 1.00 -7.58
N ALA A 2 -25.74 -0.29 -7.29
CA ALA A 2 -24.68 -0.70 -6.37
C ALA A 2 -23.31 -0.39 -7.00
N GLU A 3 -22.48 0.37 -6.30
CA GLU A 3 -21.14 0.72 -6.74
C GLU A 3 -20.24 -0.52 -6.73
N MET A 4 -19.42 -0.67 -7.77
CA MET A 4 -18.48 -1.78 -7.87
C MET A 4 -17.25 -1.47 -7.01
N MET A 5 -16.92 -2.36 -6.08
CA MET A 5 -15.81 -2.19 -5.16
C MET A 5 -14.74 -3.23 -5.47
N ILE A 6 -13.53 -2.77 -5.76
CA ILE A 6 -12.39 -3.64 -6.09
C ILE A 6 -11.28 -3.37 -5.09
N CYS A 7 -10.77 -4.44 -4.48
CA CYS A 7 -9.61 -4.40 -3.60
C CYS A 7 -8.45 -5.15 -4.25
N TYR A 8 -7.24 -4.61 -4.12
CA TYR A 8 -6.04 -5.10 -4.76
C TYR A 8 -4.97 -5.46 -3.74
N ASP A 9 -4.14 -6.45 -4.10
CA ASP A 9 -2.86 -6.70 -3.47
C ASP A 9 -1.79 -5.85 -4.16
N PHE A 10 -1.06 -5.04 -3.39
CA PHE A 10 0.06 -4.24 -3.86
C PHE A 10 1.37 -4.76 -3.26
N ASN A 11 2.41 -4.89 -4.10
CA ASN A 11 3.78 -5.08 -3.65
C ASN A 11 4.47 -3.72 -3.57
N PHE A 12 4.83 -3.32 -2.35
CA PHE A 12 5.62 -2.12 -2.08
C PHE A 12 7.10 -2.51 -1.94
N ASN A 13 7.95 -1.78 -2.64
CA ASN A 13 9.38 -1.75 -2.43
C ASN A 13 9.72 -0.47 -1.68
N VAL A 14 10.12 -0.59 -0.42
CA VAL A 14 10.34 0.54 0.49
C VAL A 14 11.70 0.48 1.16
N ASP A 15 12.28 1.64 1.42
CA ASP A 15 13.38 1.76 2.36
C ASP A 15 12.80 2.02 3.75
N VAL A 16 13.28 1.28 4.77
CA VAL A 16 12.71 1.33 6.11
C VAL A 16 13.77 1.52 7.19
N LYS A 17 13.42 2.27 8.24
CA LYS A 17 14.24 2.42 9.46
C LYS A 17 13.66 1.58 10.58
N LYS A 18 14.47 0.69 11.16
CA LYS A 18 14.04 -0.11 12.32
C LYS A 18 14.35 0.61 13.64
N ARG A 19 13.76 0.11 14.74
CA ARG A 19 13.99 0.59 16.11
C ARG A 19 15.47 0.72 16.50
N ASN A 20 16.35 -0.14 15.97
CA ASN A 20 17.80 -0.10 16.25
C ASN A 20 18.55 0.99 15.46
N GLY A 21 17.83 1.88 14.77
CA GLY A 21 18.42 2.93 13.94
C GLY A 21 18.95 2.47 12.59
N LYS A 22 19.02 1.15 12.33
CA LYS A 22 19.50 0.62 11.04
C LYS A 22 18.45 0.84 9.95
N THR A 23 18.93 1.36 8.83
CA THR A 23 18.16 1.49 7.59
C THR A 23 18.34 0.25 6.73
N TYR A 24 17.22 -0.31 6.26
CA TYR A 24 17.19 -1.42 5.33
C TYR A 24 16.62 -0.93 4.02
N LYS A 25 17.40 -1.07 2.96
CA LYS A 25 16.98 -0.69 1.61
C LYS A 25 16.24 -1.83 0.94
N ARG A 26 15.34 -1.48 0.01
CA ARG A 26 14.61 -2.42 -0.86
C ARG A 26 13.80 -3.48 -0.12
N HIS A 27 13.18 -3.11 1.00
CA HIS A 27 12.31 -4.00 1.74
C HIS A 27 11.00 -4.20 0.97
N LEU A 28 10.68 -5.47 0.66
CA LEU A 28 9.43 -5.84 0.00
C LEU A 28 8.34 -6.10 1.04
N ILE A 29 7.20 -5.44 0.90
CA ILE A 29 6.04 -5.62 1.78
C ILE A 29 4.74 -5.60 0.97
N LYS A 30 3.79 -6.44 1.35
CA LYS A 30 2.45 -6.51 0.74
C LYS A 30 1.46 -5.60 1.47
N GLY A 31 0.78 -4.74 0.72
CA GLY A 31 -0.32 -3.90 1.17
C GLY A 31 -1.62 -4.28 0.48
N LEU A 32 -2.74 -4.23 1.22
CA LEU A 32 -4.09 -4.41 0.69
C LEU A 32 -4.81 -3.06 0.66
N GLY A 33 -5.50 -2.76 -0.43
CA GLY A 33 -6.28 -1.53 -0.52
C GLY A 33 -7.14 -1.44 -1.78
N LEU A 34 -8.11 -0.52 -1.74
CA LEU A 34 -8.92 -0.16 -2.90
C LEU A 34 -8.12 0.66 -3.92
N ASN A 35 -7.09 1.34 -3.43
CA ASN A 35 -6.20 2.18 -4.19
C ASN A 35 -4.83 2.23 -3.48
N PHE A 36 -3.86 2.89 -4.11
CA PHE A 36 -2.53 3.06 -3.56
C PHE A 36 -2.53 3.62 -2.13
N ASN A 37 -3.34 4.64 -1.83
CA ASN A 37 -3.34 5.31 -0.51
C ASN A 37 -3.83 4.40 0.61
N SER A 38 -4.93 3.69 0.39
CA SER A 38 -5.43 2.71 1.36
C SER A 38 -4.45 1.55 1.59
N ALA A 39 -3.76 1.09 0.53
CA ALA A 39 -2.71 0.09 0.66
C ALA A 39 -1.45 0.61 1.38
N LEU A 40 -1.11 1.89 1.18
CA LEU A 40 -0.03 2.57 1.90
C LEU A 40 -0.33 2.62 3.40
N TRP A 41 -1.57 2.93 3.78
CA TRP A 41 -2.01 2.90 5.18
C TRP A 41 -1.91 1.50 5.81
N ASP A 42 -2.30 0.45 5.07
CA ASP A 42 -2.15 -0.93 5.53
C ASP A 42 -0.68 -1.28 5.81
N ILE A 43 0.25 -1.00 4.88
CA ILE A 43 1.68 -1.26 5.13
C ILE A 43 2.25 -0.38 6.25
N TYR A 44 1.78 0.86 6.39
CA TYR A 44 2.18 1.75 7.48
C TYR A 44 1.83 1.12 8.83
N PHE A 45 0.59 0.66 9.02
CA PHE A 45 0.19 0.02 10.28
C PHE A 45 0.91 -1.31 10.53
N LYS A 46 1.16 -2.10 9.49
CA LYS A 46 1.98 -3.32 9.58
C LYS A 46 3.40 -3.02 10.09
N LEU A 47 4.05 -2.00 9.54
CA LEU A 47 5.40 -1.60 9.93
C LEU A 47 5.44 -0.90 11.30
N LYS A 48 4.43 -0.09 11.63
CA LYS A 48 4.27 0.57 12.93
C LYS A 48 4.23 -0.44 14.08
N LYS A 49 3.47 -1.54 13.93
CA LYS A 49 3.45 -2.66 14.90
C LYS A 49 4.84 -3.26 15.13
N ARG A 50 5.70 -3.22 14.11
CA ARG A 50 7.10 -3.70 14.15
C ARG A 50 8.10 -2.61 14.53
N LYS A 51 7.63 -1.44 14.98
CA LYS A 51 8.48 -0.27 15.31
C LYS A 51 9.45 0.07 14.16
N THR A 52 8.92 -0.02 12.94
CA THR A 52 9.64 0.23 11.68
C THR A 52 8.95 1.38 10.96
N GLU A 53 9.74 2.31 10.44
CA GLU A 53 9.29 3.53 9.76
C GLU A 53 9.62 3.43 8.27
N ILE A 54 8.70 3.86 7.41
CA ILE A 54 8.95 3.98 5.97
C ILE A 54 9.74 5.27 5.76
N ILE A 55 10.90 5.18 5.13
CA ILE A 55 11.71 6.34 4.74
C ILE A 55 11.35 6.75 3.31
N THR A 56 11.35 5.79 2.39
CA THR A 56 11.11 6.03 0.97
C THR A 56 10.30 4.89 0.38
N ILE A 57 9.43 5.20 -0.58
CA ILE A 57 8.80 4.22 -1.47
C ILE A 57 9.56 4.26 -2.79
N ASN A 58 10.24 3.18 -3.12
CA ASN A 58 11.03 3.07 -4.34
C ASN A 58 10.16 2.70 -5.55
N ASN A 59 9.22 1.78 -5.33
CA ASN A 59 8.30 1.31 -6.36
C ASN A 59 7.07 0.65 -5.73
N VAL A 60 5.95 0.68 -6.44
CA VAL A 60 4.72 -0.03 -6.08
C VAL A 60 4.13 -0.70 -7.31
N ILE A 61 3.80 -1.99 -7.18
CA ILE A 61 3.21 -2.76 -8.27
C ILE A 61 1.92 -3.41 -7.77
N PRO A 62 0.76 -3.14 -8.38
CA PRO A 62 -0.44 -3.93 -8.14
C PRO A 62 -0.23 -5.34 -8.71
N CYS A 63 -0.46 -6.36 -7.90
CA CYS A 63 -0.13 -7.74 -8.22
C CYS A 63 -1.34 -8.54 -8.69
N ARG A 64 -2.48 -8.37 -8.02
CA ARG A 64 -3.73 -9.04 -8.34
C ARG A 64 -4.91 -8.31 -7.71
N VAL A 65 -6.11 -8.62 -8.20
CA VAL A 65 -7.35 -8.34 -7.48
C VAL A 65 -7.43 -9.30 -6.30
N ALA A 66 -7.51 -8.75 -5.09
CA ALA A 66 -7.68 -9.52 -3.87
C ALA A 66 -9.14 -9.98 -3.72
N PHE A 67 -10.09 -9.08 -3.99
CA PHE A 67 -11.52 -9.36 -4.08
C PHE A 67 -12.23 -8.22 -4.82
N ALA A 68 -13.37 -8.52 -5.43
CA ALA A 68 -14.23 -7.54 -6.06
C ALA A 68 -15.70 -7.88 -5.79
N TYR A 69 -16.50 -6.86 -5.51
CA TYR A 69 -17.93 -7.00 -5.21
C TYR A 69 -18.77 -5.98 -5.97
N ARG A 70 -20.02 -6.36 -6.23
CA ARG A 70 -21.10 -5.45 -6.63
C ARG A 70 -22.33 -5.79 -5.80
N GLY A 71 -22.62 -4.97 -4.79
CA GLY A 71 -23.58 -5.35 -3.76
C GLY A 71 -23.10 -6.59 -3.01
N GLU A 72 -23.89 -7.66 -3.02
CA GLU A 72 -23.56 -8.95 -2.36
C GLU A 72 -22.86 -9.94 -3.30
N GLU A 73 -22.79 -9.64 -4.60
CA GLU A 73 -22.22 -10.54 -5.59
C GLU A 73 -20.69 -10.42 -5.65
N THR A 74 -19.99 -11.55 -5.60
CA THR A 74 -18.54 -11.60 -5.84
C THR A 74 -18.27 -11.60 -7.34
N LEU A 75 -17.39 -10.70 -7.79
CA LEU A 75 -16.99 -10.60 -9.18
C LEU A 75 -15.64 -11.28 -9.41
N LYS A 76 -15.54 -12.10 -10.47
CA LYS A 76 -14.28 -12.65 -10.95
C LYS A 76 -13.75 -11.76 -12.06
N ILE A 77 -12.92 -10.81 -11.69
CA ILE A 77 -12.28 -9.85 -12.60
C ILE A 77 -10.76 -10.00 -12.57
N GLN A 78 -10.10 -9.64 -13.66
CA GLN A 78 -8.64 -9.63 -13.72
C GLN A 78 -8.11 -8.23 -13.48
N LEU A 79 -6.87 -8.15 -12.99
CA LEU A 79 -6.18 -6.88 -12.77
C LEU A 79 -6.00 -6.09 -14.08
N ALA A 80 -5.79 -6.79 -15.20
CA ALA A 80 -5.60 -6.16 -16.51
C ALA A 80 -6.84 -5.39 -16.99
N ASP A 81 -8.04 -5.85 -16.61
CA ASP A 81 -9.30 -5.22 -17.00
C ASP A 81 -9.60 -3.97 -16.15
N TYR A 82 -9.17 -3.99 -14.88
CA TYR A 82 -9.39 -2.93 -13.91
C TYR A 82 -8.11 -2.64 -13.13
N PRO A 83 -7.09 -2.02 -13.75
CA PRO A 83 -5.87 -1.66 -13.03
C PRO A 83 -6.14 -0.50 -12.06
N PRO A 84 -5.63 -0.55 -10.81
CA PRO A 84 -5.69 0.60 -9.92
C PRO A 84 -4.74 1.69 -10.39
N GLU A 85 -5.10 2.94 -10.13
CA GLU A 85 -4.21 4.07 -10.36
C GLU A 85 -3.03 4.03 -9.39
N ILE A 86 -1.81 4.19 -9.94
CA ILE A 86 -0.57 4.30 -9.19
C ILE A 86 -0.01 5.70 -9.41
N PRO A 87 0.24 6.48 -8.35
CA PRO A 87 0.83 7.80 -8.48
C PRO A 87 2.26 7.70 -9.02
N THR A 88 2.68 8.69 -9.81
CA THR A 88 4.05 8.78 -10.34
C THR A 88 5.04 9.33 -9.30
N ASP A 89 4.55 10.14 -8.36
CA ASP A 89 5.35 10.68 -7.25
C ASP A 89 4.85 10.12 -5.91
N PHE A 90 5.69 9.28 -5.29
CA PHE A 90 5.37 8.66 -4.00
C PHE A 90 5.71 9.54 -2.80
N SER A 91 6.46 10.63 -3.00
CA SER A 91 6.93 11.49 -1.91
C SER A 91 5.79 12.25 -1.26
N GLU A 92 4.81 12.70 -2.04
CA GLU A 92 3.62 13.39 -1.54
C GLU A 92 2.76 12.46 -0.68
N ALA A 93 2.60 11.20 -1.09
CA ALA A 93 1.80 10.25 -0.34
C ALA A 93 2.39 9.93 1.05
N LEU A 94 3.72 9.93 1.17
CA LEU A 94 4.39 9.73 2.46
C LEU A 94 4.16 10.92 3.42
N LYS A 95 3.98 12.14 2.90
CA LYS A 95 3.68 13.32 3.75
C LYS A 95 2.33 13.19 4.46
N ASN A 96 1.39 12.45 3.86
CA ASN A 96 0.06 12.21 4.43
C ASN A 96 0.06 11.14 5.53
N LEU A 97 1.17 10.43 5.74
CA LEU A 97 1.29 9.48 6.84
C LEU A 97 1.74 10.20 8.12
N PRO A 98 1.22 9.82 9.30
CA PRO A 98 1.70 10.36 10.57
C PRO A 98 3.17 9.99 10.77
N GLN A 99 4.04 10.98 10.62
CA GLN A 99 5.43 10.86 10.99
C GLN A 99 5.52 10.80 12.52
N LYS A 100 6.44 10.01 13.06
CA LYS A 100 6.72 10.09 14.49
C LYS A 100 7.04 11.56 14.82
N PRO A 101 6.52 12.14 15.90
CA PRO A 101 7.06 13.40 16.38
C PRO A 101 8.56 13.19 16.58
N ALA A 102 9.36 14.11 16.03
CA ALA A 102 10.77 14.18 16.36
C ALA A 102 10.89 14.26 17.89
N PRO A 103 11.76 13.45 18.52
CA PRO A 103 12.02 13.57 19.94
C PRO A 103 12.60 14.95 20.30
#